data_AF-A0A286C3P7-F1
#
_entry.id   AF-A0A286C3P7-F1
#
_cell.length_a   1.000
_cell.length_b   1.000
_cell.length_c   1.000
_cell.angle_alpha   90.00
_cell.angle_beta   90.00
_cell.angle_gamma   90.00
#
_symmetry.space_group_name_H-M   'P 1'
#
loop_
_entity.id
_entity.type
_entity.pdbx_description
1 polymer ?
#
loop_
_entity_poly.entity_id
_entity_poly.type
_entity_poly.pdbx_seq_one_letter_code
_entity_poly.pdbx_strand_id
1 'polypeptide(L)'
;MVSDKKIEAPAFDENDAALFSPLCQFVWVQGEPLPLIYDVQHPIYTRQGINLPVLEYLQVIGLITLEATGYVKRKFGKHTRLFYFGRPTKIQFPKEAHNQLDLGHVLLTDKGKALATVCNATRNQEFYEYVTERWARQGLVVSSILKRY
;
A
#
# COMPACT_ATOMS: atom_id res chain seq x y z
N MET A 1 -1.06 -32.64 17.51
CA MET A 1 -0.24 -31.60 18.13
C MET A 1 0.23 -30.69 17.02
N VAL A 2 -0.31 -29.48 16.94
CA VAL A 2 0.03 -28.49 15.91
C VAL A 2 1.40 -27.93 16.28
N SER A 3 2.38 -28.10 15.41
CA SER A 3 3.65 -27.36 15.51
C SER A 3 3.36 -25.90 15.21
N ASP A 4 3.54 -25.06 16.23
CA ASP A 4 3.66 -23.62 16.08
C ASP A 4 4.81 -23.31 15.12
N LYS A 5 4.47 -23.03 13.85
CA LYS A 5 5.37 -22.36 12.91
C LYS A 5 5.59 -20.95 13.45
N LYS A 6 6.59 -20.79 14.31
CA LYS A 6 7.19 -19.49 14.61
C LYS A 6 7.73 -18.99 13.27
N ILE A 7 7.01 -18.05 12.66
CA ILE A 7 7.49 -17.33 11.48
C ILE A 7 8.70 -16.56 11.99
N GLU A 8 9.90 -17.05 11.68
CA GLU A 8 11.12 -16.28 11.89
C GLU A 8 11.00 -15.04 11.00
N ALA A 9 10.72 -13.90 11.62
CA ALA A 9 10.87 -12.62 10.97
C ALA A 9 12.30 -12.56 10.40
N PRO A 10 12.49 -12.06 9.16
CA PRO A 10 13.84 -11.91 8.64
C PRO A 10 14.66 -11.09 9.64
N ALA A 11 15.94 -11.41 9.81
CA ALA A 11 16.83 -10.69 10.72
C ALA A 11 16.99 -9.24 10.22
N PHE A 12 16.06 -8.38 10.63
CA PHE A 12 16.13 -6.94 10.52
C PHE A 12 16.64 -6.41 11.84
N ASP A 13 17.52 -5.43 11.79
CA ASP A 13 17.80 -4.67 13.00
C ASP A 13 16.56 -3.83 13.38
N GLU A 14 16.50 -3.37 14.63
CA GLU A 14 15.38 -2.56 15.10
C GLU A 14 15.25 -1.24 14.31
N ASN A 15 16.34 -0.75 13.71
CA ASN A 15 16.38 0.48 12.94
C ASN A 15 15.69 0.33 11.58
N ASP A 16 15.90 -0.78 10.88
CA ASP A 16 15.27 -1.12 9.60
C ASP A 16 13.75 -1.25 9.76
N ALA A 17 13.31 -1.91 10.83
CA ALA A 17 11.90 -2.01 11.16
C ALA A 17 11.29 -0.64 11.50
N ALA A 18 12.04 0.22 12.22
CA ALA A 18 11.60 1.57 12.53
C ALA A 18 11.48 2.46 11.26
N LEU A 19 12.38 2.30 10.29
CA LEU A 19 12.32 3.01 9.00
C LEU A 19 11.20 2.50 8.09
N PHE A 20 10.88 1.20 8.14
CA PHE A 20 9.81 0.60 7.35
C PHE A 20 8.41 0.90 7.93
N SER A 21 8.29 1.00 9.25
CA SER A 21 7.00 1.14 9.93
C SER A 21 6.12 2.31 9.42
N PRO A 22 6.65 3.53 9.18
CA PRO A 22 5.87 4.61 8.59
C PRO A 22 5.30 4.30 7.20
N LEU A 23 5.99 3.49 6.39
CA LEU A 23 5.50 3.07 5.06
C LEU A 23 4.18 2.29 5.16
N CYS A 24 4.01 1.52 6.24
CA CYS A 24 2.83 0.68 6.44
C CYS A 24 1.53 1.47 6.59
N GLN A 25 1.60 2.76 6.92
CA GLN A 25 0.43 3.65 6.91
C GLN A 25 -0.12 3.88 5.50
N PHE A 26 0.69 3.65 4.47
CA PHE A 26 0.34 3.89 3.06
C PHE A 26 -0.10 2.62 2.32
N VAL A 27 -0.28 1.53 3.06
CA VAL A 27 -0.61 0.21 2.50
C VAL A 27 -2.12 0.01 2.41
N TRP A 28 -2.58 -0.19 1.19
CA TRP A 28 -3.88 -0.79 0.89
C TRP A 28 -3.74 -2.30 0.69
N VAL A 29 -4.82 -3.05 0.80
CA VAL A 29 -4.80 -4.52 0.64
C VAL A 29 -5.77 -4.96 -0.43
N GLN A 30 -5.31 -5.82 -1.35
CA GLN A 30 -6.14 -6.53 -2.32
C GLN A 30 -5.58 -7.94 -2.53
N GLY A 31 -5.83 -8.83 -1.57
CA GLY A 31 -5.14 -10.12 -1.44
C GLY A 31 -3.73 -9.94 -0.88
N GLU A 32 -2.94 -9.09 -1.53
CA GLU A 32 -1.58 -8.71 -1.13
C GLU A 32 -1.55 -7.25 -0.61
N PRO A 33 -0.57 -6.88 0.24
CA PRO A 33 -0.33 -5.49 0.63
C PRO A 33 0.26 -4.67 -0.54
N LEU A 34 -0.29 -3.48 -0.74
CA LEU A 34 -0.04 -2.56 -1.84
C LEU A 34 0.25 -1.15 -1.27
N PRO A 35 1.52 -0.77 -1.08
CA PRO A 35 1.88 0.60 -0.70
C PRO A 35 1.59 1.53 -1.89
N LEU A 36 0.66 2.46 -1.74
CA LEU A 36 0.30 3.39 -2.82
C LEU A 36 1.09 4.69 -2.66
N ILE A 37 2.30 4.71 -3.22
CA ILE A 37 3.22 5.87 -3.21
C ILE A 37 3.29 6.48 -4.61
N TYR A 38 2.44 7.47 -4.89
CA TYR A 38 2.30 8.00 -6.26
C TYR A 38 3.26 9.13 -6.62
N ASP A 39 3.62 9.95 -5.65
CA ASP A 39 4.58 11.05 -5.81
C ASP A 39 5.39 11.11 -4.51
N VAL A 40 6.64 10.66 -4.59
CA VAL A 40 7.54 10.53 -3.42
C VAL A 40 7.83 11.88 -2.76
N GLN A 41 7.66 13.00 -3.47
CA GLN A 41 7.87 14.33 -2.92
C GLN A 41 6.62 14.90 -2.23
N HIS A 42 5.45 14.28 -2.42
CA HIS A 42 4.21 14.81 -1.89
C HIS A 42 4.22 14.87 -0.34
N PRO A 43 3.78 15.97 0.28
CA PRO A 43 3.80 16.14 1.74
C PRO A 43 3.08 15.06 2.54
N ILE A 44 2.13 14.34 1.92
CA ILE A 44 1.43 13.22 2.56
C ILE A 44 2.39 12.10 3.00
N TYR A 45 3.50 11.92 2.27
CA TYR A 45 4.51 10.90 2.55
C TYR A 45 5.68 11.51 3.34
N THR A 46 6.21 12.64 2.87
CA THR A 46 7.46 13.21 3.43
C THR A 46 7.30 13.68 4.87
N ARG A 47 6.12 14.17 5.27
CA ARG A 47 5.82 14.52 6.67
C ARG A 47 5.81 13.31 7.62
N GLN A 48 5.65 12.10 7.08
CA GLN A 48 5.72 10.85 7.84
C GLN A 48 7.11 10.18 7.72
N GLY A 49 8.11 10.90 7.18
CA GLY A 49 9.46 10.38 7.01
C GLY A 49 9.66 9.49 5.77
N ILE A 50 8.65 9.34 4.91
CA ILE A 50 8.80 8.58 3.66
C ILE A 50 9.19 9.54 2.53
N ASN A 51 10.46 9.49 2.15
CA ASN A 51 11.07 10.26 1.08
C ASN A 51 11.98 9.36 0.21
N LEU A 52 12.55 9.90 -0.87
CA LEU A 52 13.34 9.12 -1.82
C LEU A 52 14.56 8.42 -1.16
N PRO A 53 15.40 9.10 -0.36
CA PRO A 53 16.51 8.44 0.34
C PRO A 53 16.08 7.26 1.22
N VAL A 54 14.97 7.41 1.97
CA VAL A 54 14.43 6.31 2.80
C VAL A 54 13.96 5.15 1.92
N LEU A 55 13.25 5.43 0.83
CA LEU A 55 12.79 4.39 -0.09
C LEU A 55 13.98 3.68 -0.78
N GLU A 56 15.01 4.40 -1.20
CA GLU A 56 16.23 3.82 -1.76
C GLU A 56 16.91 2.89 -0.77
N TYR A 57 17.02 3.31 0.50
CA TYR A 57 17.56 2.45 1.56
C TYR A 57 16.71 1.19 1.77
N LEU A 58 15.38 1.32 1.88
CA LEU A 58 14.46 0.19 2.00
C LEU A 58 14.56 -0.78 0.81
N GLN A 59 14.86 -0.26 -0.39
CA GLN A 59 15.14 -1.09 -1.56
C GLN A 59 16.48 -1.83 -1.44
N VAL A 60 17.55 -1.17 -0.97
CA VAL A 60 18.87 -1.78 -0.79
C VAL A 60 18.82 -2.96 0.19
N ILE A 61 18.07 -2.82 1.30
CA ILE A 61 17.87 -3.92 2.25
C ILE A 61 16.82 -4.95 1.79
N GLY A 62 16.24 -4.75 0.60
CA GLY A 62 15.38 -5.71 -0.07
C GLY A 62 13.97 -5.82 0.51
N LEU A 63 13.44 -4.77 1.14
CA LEU A 63 12.06 -4.71 1.63
C LEU A 63 11.08 -4.25 0.55
N ILE A 64 11.54 -3.41 -0.38
CA ILE A 64 10.72 -2.87 -1.45
C ILE A 64 11.42 -2.97 -2.80
N THR A 65 10.65 -2.80 -3.87
CA THR A 65 11.17 -2.45 -5.20
C THR A 65 10.64 -1.09 -5.60
N LEU A 66 11.51 -0.25 -6.19
CA LEU A 66 11.17 1.04 -6.76
C LEU A 66 11.19 0.96 -8.28
N GLU A 67 10.22 1.59 -8.92
CA GLU A 67 10.20 1.74 -10.38
C GLU A 67 9.92 3.20 -10.73
N ALA A 68 10.81 3.79 -11.54
CA ALA A 68 10.74 5.22 -11.89
C ALA A 68 9.48 5.51 -12.71
N THR A 69 9.06 4.58 -13.58
CA THR A 69 7.83 4.72 -14.37
C THR A 69 6.56 4.39 -13.58
N GLY A 70 6.72 3.82 -12.38
CA GLY A 70 5.63 3.31 -11.56
C GLY A 70 5.09 1.95 -12.02
N TYR A 71 4.28 1.36 -11.16
CA TYR A 71 3.65 0.06 -11.34
C TYR A 71 2.17 0.23 -11.67
N VAL A 72 1.66 -0.62 -12.57
CA VAL A 72 0.25 -0.63 -12.94
C VAL A 72 -0.31 -2.03 -12.84
N LYS A 73 -1.38 -2.20 -12.07
CA LYS A 73 -2.14 -3.46 -12.04
C LYS A 73 -3.24 -3.40 -13.09
N ARG A 74 -3.22 -4.36 -14.01
CA ARG A 74 -4.14 -4.44 -15.16
C ARG A 74 -5.19 -5.53 -14.93
N LYS A 75 -6.06 -5.70 -15.94
CA LYS A 75 -7.08 -6.76 -16.01
C LYS A 75 -8.19 -6.62 -14.95
N PHE A 76 -8.45 -5.40 -14.50
CA PHE A 76 -9.62 -5.13 -13.69
C PHE A 76 -10.90 -5.20 -14.56
N GLY A 77 -11.94 -5.82 -14.01
CA GLY A 77 -13.31 -5.70 -14.53
C GLY A 77 -13.92 -4.34 -14.18
N LYS A 78 -15.25 -4.25 -14.23
CA LYS A 78 -15.99 -3.04 -13.86
C LYS A 78 -15.81 -2.62 -12.39
N HIS A 79 -15.64 -3.59 -11.50
CA HIS A 79 -15.63 -3.36 -10.05
C HIS A 79 -14.44 -4.05 -9.39
N THR A 80 -13.91 -3.41 -8.35
CA THR A 80 -12.99 -4.03 -7.40
C THR A 80 -13.24 -3.51 -5.98
N ARG A 81 -12.61 -4.16 -5.00
CA ARG A 81 -12.56 -3.71 -3.61
C ARG A 81 -11.10 -3.71 -3.16
N LEU A 82 -10.67 -2.60 -2.60
CA LEU A 82 -9.41 -2.50 -1.85
C LEU A 82 -9.76 -2.24 -0.39
N PHE A 83 -8.92 -2.71 0.52
CA PHE A 83 -9.10 -2.56 1.95
C PHE A 83 -8.03 -1.64 2.52
N TYR A 84 -8.44 -0.69 3.34
CA TYR A 84 -7.52 0.17 4.07
C TYR A 84 -7.81 0.05 5.56
N PHE A 85 -6.85 -0.48 6.33
CA PHE A 85 -7.02 -0.80 7.75
C PHE A 85 -8.31 -1.61 8.02
N GLY A 86 -8.51 -2.67 7.21
CA GLY A 86 -9.67 -3.56 7.31
C GLY A 86 -11.00 -2.97 6.81
N ARG A 87 -11.03 -1.70 6.39
CA ARG A 87 -12.23 -1.05 5.86
C ARG A 87 -12.29 -1.19 4.34
N PRO A 88 -13.34 -1.81 3.78
CA PRO A 88 -13.45 -1.96 2.33
C PRO A 88 -13.89 -0.66 1.65
N THR A 89 -13.21 -0.33 0.56
CA THR A 89 -13.58 0.72 -0.38
C THR A 89 -13.88 0.09 -1.72
N LYS A 90 -15.11 0.26 -2.22
CA LYS A 90 -15.51 -0.21 -3.54
C LYS A 90 -15.08 0.82 -4.58
N ILE A 91 -14.43 0.33 -5.62
CA ILE A 91 -14.01 1.12 -6.77
C ILE A 91 -14.75 0.59 -7.99
N GLN A 92 -15.40 1.48 -8.72
CA GLN A 92 -16.01 1.21 -10.01
C GLN A 92 -15.23 1.93 -11.11
N PHE A 93 -14.75 1.15 -12.07
CA PHE A 93 -14.02 1.64 -13.23
C PHE A 93 -14.98 2.09 -14.34
N PRO A 94 -14.52 2.94 -15.28
CA PRO A 94 -15.36 3.40 -16.38
C PRO A 94 -15.72 2.29 -17.36
N LYS A 95 -14.79 1.39 -17.72
CA LYS A 95 -15.02 0.32 -18.71
C LYS A 95 -15.51 -0.97 -18.05
N GLU A 96 -16.14 -1.84 -18.82
CA GLU A 96 -16.61 -3.16 -18.33
C GLU A 96 -15.45 -4.14 -18.03
N ALA A 97 -14.36 -4.04 -18.79
CA ALA A 97 -13.20 -4.92 -18.66
C ALA A 97 -11.91 -4.21 -19.08
N HIS A 98 -10.77 -4.89 -18.85
CA HIS A 98 -9.43 -4.41 -19.20
C HIS A 98 -9.06 -3.05 -18.58
N ASN A 99 -9.64 -2.75 -17.42
CA ASN A 99 -9.25 -1.58 -16.64
C ASN A 99 -7.89 -1.80 -15.97
N GLN A 100 -7.31 -0.69 -15.53
CA GLN A 100 -6.03 -0.67 -14.84
C GLN A 100 -6.07 0.30 -13.66
N LEU A 101 -5.22 0.04 -12.68
CA LEU A 101 -5.02 0.88 -11.52
C LEU A 101 -3.53 1.17 -11.40
N ASP A 102 -3.19 2.45 -11.35
CA ASP A 102 -1.86 2.92 -10.96
C ASP A 102 -1.61 2.55 -9.50
N LEU A 103 -0.46 1.93 -9.22
CA LEU A 103 -0.04 1.54 -7.87
C LEU A 103 1.06 2.48 -7.31
N GLY A 104 1.50 3.47 -8.10
CA GLY A 104 2.62 4.31 -7.76
C GLY A 104 3.97 3.62 -7.95
N HIS A 105 4.99 4.08 -7.24
CA HIS A 105 6.39 3.75 -7.51
C HIS A 105 6.96 2.62 -6.65
N VAL A 106 6.19 2.09 -5.69
CA VAL A 106 6.67 1.15 -4.68
C VAL A 106 5.88 -0.15 -4.73
N LEU A 107 6.57 -1.28 -4.69
CA LEU A 107 5.98 -2.58 -4.32
C LEU A 107 6.77 -3.20 -3.17
N LEU A 108 6.11 -4.03 -2.37
CA LEU A 108 6.78 -4.81 -1.34
C LEU A 108 7.37 -6.09 -1.95
N THR A 109 8.60 -6.41 -1.57
CA THR A 109 9.16 -7.76 -1.79
C THR A 109 8.50 -8.77 -0.87
N ASP A 110 8.75 -10.07 -1.03
CA ASP A 110 8.24 -11.08 -0.11
C ASP A 110 8.68 -10.84 1.35
N LYS A 111 9.90 -10.31 1.54
CA LYS A 111 10.38 -9.89 2.85
C LYS A 111 9.59 -8.69 3.39
N GLY A 112 9.36 -7.68 2.57
CA GLY A 112 8.56 -6.50 2.94
C GLY A 112 7.12 -6.84 3.27
N LYS A 113 6.51 -7.78 2.53
CA LYS A 113 5.16 -8.29 2.81
C LYS A 113 5.11 -8.97 4.17
N ALA A 114 6.06 -9.86 4.47
CA ALA A 114 6.14 -10.53 5.76
C ALA A 114 6.26 -9.51 6.91
N LEU A 115 7.14 -8.51 6.77
CA LEU A 115 7.30 -7.45 7.78
C LEU A 115 6.04 -6.58 7.94
N ALA A 116 5.35 -6.26 6.84
CA ALA A 116 4.11 -5.48 6.88
C ALA A 116 2.99 -6.18 7.67
N THR A 117 2.98 -7.52 7.73
CA THR A 117 1.95 -8.25 8.51
C THR A 117 2.09 -8.09 10.02
N VAL A 118 3.30 -7.82 10.52
CA VAL A 118 3.58 -7.64 11.95
C VAL A 118 3.68 -6.16 12.33
N CYS A 119 3.64 -5.25 11.35
CA CYS A 119 3.70 -3.81 11.60
C CYS A 119 2.36 -3.29 12.14
N ASN A 120 2.40 -2.69 13.33
CA ASN A 120 1.22 -2.09 13.95
C ASN A 120 1.08 -0.62 13.54
N ALA A 121 0.85 -0.37 12.25
CA ALA A 121 0.67 0.99 11.74
C ALA A 121 -0.65 1.61 12.23
N THR A 122 -0.70 2.94 12.29
CA THR A 122 -1.93 3.68 12.59
C THR A 122 -2.58 4.15 11.30
N ARG A 123 -3.92 4.11 11.25
CA ARG A 123 -4.68 4.59 10.10
C ARG A 123 -4.46 6.09 9.89
N ASN A 124 -3.95 6.45 8.71
CA ASN A 124 -3.83 7.83 8.27
C ASN A 124 -5.08 8.24 7.47
N GLN A 125 -5.90 9.15 8.00
CA GLN A 125 -7.13 9.63 7.37
C GLN A 125 -6.85 10.52 6.15
N GLU A 126 -5.88 11.43 6.26
CA GLU A 126 -5.48 12.33 5.16
C GLU A 126 -5.01 11.51 3.95
N PHE A 127 -4.27 10.43 4.19
CA PHE A 127 -3.82 9.55 3.11
C PHE A 127 -5.00 8.82 2.45
N TYR A 128 -5.97 8.35 3.23
CA TYR A 128 -7.17 7.74 2.67
C TYR A 128 -7.89 8.72 1.72
N GLU A 129 -8.11 9.95 2.16
CA GLU A 129 -8.74 11.01 1.36
C GLU A 129 -7.93 11.29 0.10
N TYR A 130 -6.62 11.51 0.24
CA TYR A 130 -5.69 11.72 -0.87
C TYR A 130 -5.79 10.63 -1.95
N VAL A 131 -5.80 9.35 -1.56
CA VAL A 131 -5.92 8.23 -2.51
C VAL A 131 -7.29 8.21 -3.18
N THR A 132 -8.38 8.35 -2.41
CA THR A 132 -9.74 8.29 -2.96
C THR A 132 -10.05 9.47 -3.88
N GLU A 133 -9.57 10.66 -3.57
CA GLU A 133 -9.67 11.84 -4.43
C GLU A 133 -8.89 11.65 -5.73
N ARG A 134 -7.67 11.09 -5.66
CA ARG A 134 -6.88 10.79 -6.86
C ARG A 134 -7.64 9.82 -7.78
N TRP A 135 -8.19 8.75 -7.22
CA TRP A 135 -9.03 7.80 -7.97
C TRP A 135 -10.26 8.48 -8.58
N ALA A 136 -10.94 9.34 -7.84
CA ALA A 136 -12.08 10.10 -8.36
C ALA A 136 -11.69 11.00 -9.55
N ARG A 137 -10.55 11.70 -9.46
CA ARG A 137 -10.01 12.53 -10.55
C ARG A 137 -9.62 11.72 -11.79
N GLN A 138 -9.33 10.43 -11.63
CA GLN A 138 -9.08 9.48 -12.72
C GLN A 138 -10.38 8.91 -13.34
N GLY A 139 -11.54 9.39 -12.91
CA GLY A 139 -12.85 8.93 -13.38
C GLY A 139 -13.32 7.62 -12.73
N LEU A 140 -12.72 7.22 -11.61
CA LEU A 140 -13.17 6.07 -10.83
C LEU A 140 -14.27 6.53 -9.86
N VAL A 141 -15.36 5.75 -9.76
CA VAL A 141 -16.37 5.99 -8.73
C VAL A 141 -15.96 5.22 -7.48
N VAL A 142 -15.69 5.96 -6.40
CA VAL A 142 -15.21 5.42 -5.13
C VAL A 142 -16.33 5.52 -4.09
N SER A 143 -16.60 4.42 -3.39
CA SER A 143 -17.58 4.40 -2.30
C SER A 143 -17.05 3.65 -1.09
N SER A 144 -17.11 4.28 0.08
CA SER A 144 -16.89 3.59 1.34
C SER A 144 -18.11 2.74 1.68
N ILE A 145 -17.88 1.52 2.13
CA ILE A 145 -18.97 0.68 2.62
C ILE A 145 -19.10 0.95 4.12
N LEU A 146 -20.14 1.70 4.50
CA LEU A 146 -20.51 1.85 5.91
C LEU A 146 -21.03 0.50 6.42
N LYS A 147 -20.48 0.02 7.55
CA LYS A 147 -21.08 -1.10 8.28
C LYS A 147 -22.48 -0.66 8.73
N ARG A 148 -23.53 -1.31 8.23
CA ARG A 148 -24.84 -1.27 8.87
C ARG A 148 -24.73 -2.09 10.16
N TYR A 149 -24.94 -1.44 11.30
CA TYR A 149 -25.17 -2.09 12.59
C TYR A 149 -26.64 -2.44 12.72
#